data_AF-A0A3M1MVD7-F1
#
_entry.id   AF-A0A3M1MVD7-F1
#
_cell.length_a   1.000
_cell.length_b   1.000
_cell.length_c   1.000
_cell.angle_alpha   90.00
_cell.angle_beta   90.00
_cell.angle_gamma   90.00
#
_symmetry.space_group_name_H-M   'P 1'
#
loop_
_entity.id
_entity.type
_entity.pdbx_description
1 polymer ?
#
loop_
_entity_poly.entity_id
_entity_poly.type
_entity_poly.pdbx_seq_one_letter_code
_entity_poly.pdbx_strand_id
1 'polypeptide(L)'
;MTFTEKFWNNTSCSGTPAWQGNSNSINYDWGTGAPRSGVNSDYFCAEWQANVPFDASDWYTFYLIVDDGVRLYVDGVLVLDRWVVQAPTIYSISLYLTSGSHSIRMRYYENTGLAVARLSWLRGTGMIGEYYDSVINRTGDPGAPVIMLRPDVPIRFDWHVYSPLDTRQQGVPRIYEDTFSARWQGRIYIDQCRWINFRVRSDDGIILKIFHDPYGGGEEVLIDQWRDQPPTNYNYWRWLCPGTYRLEARYYENGGGAVINIWWER
;
A
#
# COMPACT_ATOMS: atom_id res chain seq x y z
N MET A 1 10.56 18.24 -5.89
CA MET A 1 9.45 18.00 -6.84
C MET A 1 8.32 18.92 -6.48
N THR A 2 7.62 19.45 -7.48
CA THR A 2 6.49 20.36 -7.27
C THR A 2 5.34 19.93 -8.18
N PHE A 3 4.15 19.77 -7.61
CA PHE A 3 2.91 19.56 -8.34
C PHE A 3 2.26 20.91 -8.64
N THR A 4 1.83 21.10 -9.88
CA THR A 4 0.79 22.09 -10.18
C THR A 4 -0.52 21.57 -9.62
N GLU A 5 -1.23 22.41 -8.88
CA GLU A 5 -2.46 22.07 -8.16
C GLU A 5 -3.60 22.98 -8.63
N LYS A 6 -4.77 22.39 -8.87
CA LYS A 6 -5.97 23.12 -9.30
C LYS A 6 -7.20 22.58 -8.57
N PHE A 7 -8.12 23.46 -8.18
CA PHE A 7 -9.41 23.09 -7.58
C PHE A 7 -10.58 23.72 -8.34
N TRP A 8 -11.70 23.00 -8.44
CA TRP A 8 -12.96 23.43 -9.06
C TRP A 8 -14.13 23.24 -8.10
N ASN A 9 -15.12 24.12 -8.18
CA ASN A 9 -16.39 24.01 -7.44
C ASN A 9 -17.41 23.16 -8.21
N ASN A 10 -16.97 22.00 -8.72
CA ASN A 10 -17.78 20.95 -9.30
C ASN A 10 -17.01 19.62 -9.29
N THR A 11 -17.73 18.49 -9.30
CA THR A 11 -17.15 17.14 -9.28
C THR A 11 -16.64 16.66 -10.65
N SER A 12 -16.80 17.44 -11.71
CA SER A 12 -16.32 17.09 -13.07
C SER A 12 -14.97 17.69 -13.44
N CYS A 13 -14.37 18.51 -12.56
CA CYS A 13 -13.09 19.19 -12.80
C CYS A 13 -13.10 20.05 -14.07
N SER A 14 -14.25 20.66 -14.38
CA SER A 14 -14.50 21.33 -15.66
C SER A 14 -14.67 22.83 -15.49
N GLY A 15 -14.33 23.58 -16.55
CA GLY A 15 -14.39 25.04 -16.56
C GLY A 15 -13.18 25.69 -15.88
N THR A 16 -13.34 26.94 -15.46
CA THR A 16 -12.29 27.71 -14.79
C THR A 16 -12.07 27.20 -13.37
N PRO A 17 -10.83 26.85 -12.97
CA PRO A 17 -10.54 26.49 -11.58
C PRO A 17 -10.85 27.66 -10.64
N ALA A 18 -11.48 27.36 -9.50
CA ALA A 18 -11.72 28.32 -8.43
C ALA A 18 -10.42 28.72 -7.72
N TRP A 19 -9.44 27.82 -7.71
CA TRP A 19 -8.12 28.07 -7.15
C TRP A 19 -7.05 27.33 -7.94
N GLN A 20 -5.85 27.92 -8.06
CA GLN A 20 -4.68 27.29 -8.66
C GLN A 20 -3.42 27.67 -7.87
N GLY A 21 -2.46 26.76 -7.82
CA GLY A 21 -1.19 26.97 -7.14
C GLY A 21 -0.27 25.78 -7.29
N ASN A 22 0.56 25.56 -6.28
CA ASN A 22 1.52 24.47 -6.27
C ASN A 22 1.60 23.82 -4.89
N SER A 23 1.95 22.54 -4.87
CA SER A 23 2.22 21.77 -3.64
C SER A 23 3.46 20.89 -3.81
N ASN A 24 4.10 20.51 -2.70
CA ASN A 24 5.25 19.60 -2.73
C ASN A 24 4.85 18.13 -2.57
N SER A 25 3.61 17.86 -2.17
CA SER A 25 3.05 16.53 -1.98
C SER A 25 1.53 16.59 -2.08
N ILE A 26 0.90 15.42 -2.26
CA ILE A 26 -0.55 15.25 -2.15
C ILE A 26 -0.77 14.43 -0.88
N ASN A 27 -0.99 15.12 0.23
CA ASN A 27 -1.25 14.50 1.53
C ASN A 27 -2.23 15.36 2.32
N TYR A 28 -3.49 15.30 1.89
CA TYR A 28 -4.56 16.13 2.42
C TYR A 28 -5.59 15.29 3.18
N ASP A 29 -6.06 15.86 4.27
CA ASP A 29 -7.16 15.36 5.09
C ASP A 29 -7.92 16.61 5.56
N TRP A 30 -9.02 16.91 4.88
CA TRP A 30 -9.80 18.12 5.12
C TRP A 30 -10.93 17.89 6.12
N GLY A 31 -11.19 16.63 6.50
CA GLY A 31 -12.40 16.29 7.24
C GLY A 31 -13.63 16.83 6.48
N THR A 32 -14.49 17.56 7.17
CA THR A 32 -15.66 18.24 6.57
C THR A 32 -15.37 19.66 6.07
N GLY A 33 -14.09 20.04 5.97
CA GLY A 33 -13.63 21.39 5.65
C GLY A 33 -13.39 21.60 4.15
N ALA A 34 -13.18 22.87 3.79
CA ALA A 34 -12.77 23.24 2.43
C ALA A 34 -11.24 23.20 2.26
N PRO A 35 -10.73 22.86 1.07
CA PRO A 35 -9.29 22.75 0.84
C PRO A 35 -8.55 24.09 0.84
N ARG A 36 -9.22 25.16 0.39
CA ARG A 36 -8.71 26.52 0.27
C ARG A 36 -9.88 27.51 0.36
N SER A 37 -9.56 28.77 0.67
CA SER A 37 -10.52 29.86 0.51
C SER A 37 -10.97 29.98 -0.96
N GLY A 38 -12.29 30.10 -1.18
CA GLY A 38 -12.90 30.15 -2.51
C GLY A 38 -13.26 28.79 -3.12
N VAL A 39 -12.87 27.69 -2.48
CA VAL A 39 -13.29 26.33 -2.86
C VAL A 39 -14.37 25.86 -1.88
N ASN A 40 -15.38 25.15 -2.38
CA ASN A 40 -16.45 24.57 -1.55
C ASN A 40 -15.91 23.47 -0.62
N SER A 41 -16.61 23.20 0.48
CA SER A 41 -16.36 22.03 1.35
C SER A 41 -16.81 20.72 0.71
N ASP A 42 -17.90 20.78 -0.06
CA ASP A 42 -18.50 19.65 -0.77
C ASP A 42 -18.58 19.96 -2.27
N TYR A 43 -18.81 18.92 -3.09
CA TYR A 43 -18.98 19.03 -4.53
C TYR A 43 -17.82 19.74 -5.24
N PHE A 44 -16.59 19.43 -4.84
CA PHE A 44 -15.39 20.00 -5.45
C PHE A 44 -14.56 18.92 -6.16
N CYS A 45 -13.69 19.35 -7.07
CA CYS A 45 -12.67 18.48 -7.66
C CYS A 45 -11.30 19.13 -7.53
N ALA A 46 -10.25 18.29 -7.45
CA ALA A 46 -8.86 18.67 -7.53
C ALA A 46 -8.10 17.93 -8.64
N GLU A 47 -7.08 18.59 -9.19
CA GLU A 47 -6.09 17.99 -10.08
C GLU A 47 -4.69 18.38 -9.63
N TRP A 48 -3.82 17.39 -9.51
CA TRP A 48 -2.39 17.58 -9.31
C TRP A 48 -1.63 16.97 -10.47
N GLN A 49 -0.61 17.68 -10.97
CA GLN A 49 0.27 17.17 -12.01
C GLN A 49 1.73 17.57 -11.76
N ALA A 50 2.65 16.62 -11.91
CA ALA A 50 4.09 16.86 -11.89
C ALA A 50 4.81 15.93 -12.87
N ASN A 51 6.02 16.33 -13.28
CA ASN A 51 6.98 15.40 -13.85
C ASN A 51 7.90 14.90 -12.74
N VAL A 52 7.93 13.59 -12.56
CA VAL A 52 8.61 12.90 -11.46
C VAL A 52 9.85 12.20 -11.99
N PRO A 53 11.06 12.52 -11.48
CA PRO A 53 12.24 11.74 -11.77
C PRO A 53 12.20 10.42 -10.99
N PHE A 54 12.38 9.31 -11.72
CA PHE A 54 12.57 7.97 -11.20
C PHE A 54 14.02 7.54 -11.47
N ASP A 55 14.77 7.23 -10.42
CA ASP A 55 16.22 7.01 -10.51
C ASP A 55 16.60 5.67 -11.16
N ALA A 56 15.65 4.75 -11.32
CA ALA A 56 15.90 3.42 -11.86
C ALA A 56 14.74 2.95 -12.72
N SER A 57 15.07 2.14 -13.74
CA SER A 57 14.08 1.36 -14.45
C SER A 57 13.64 0.21 -13.54
N ASP A 58 12.47 0.30 -12.95
CA ASP A 58 11.99 -0.64 -11.94
C ASP A 58 10.45 -0.58 -11.83
N TRP A 59 9.89 -1.49 -11.06
CA TRP A 59 8.51 -1.35 -10.62
C TRP A 59 8.40 -0.26 -9.57
N TYR A 60 7.34 0.53 -9.65
CA TYR A 60 6.94 1.50 -8.66
C TYR A 60 5.49 1.26 -8.29
N THR A 61 5.23 1.17 -6.99
CA THR A 61 3.87 0.98 -6.48
C THR A 61 3.36 2.30 -5.95
N PHE A 62 2.32 2.81 -6.62
CA PHE A 62 1.57 3.99 -6.19
C PHE A 62 0.51 3.57 -5.19
N TYR A 63 0.35 4.36 -4.13
CA TYR A 63 -0.63 4.19 -3.08
C TYR A 63 -1.49 5.45 -2.99
N LEU A 64 -2.80 5.27 -2.93
CA LEU A 64 -3.76 6.35 -2.83
C LEU A 64 -4.70 6.09 -1.65
N ILE A 65 -5.04 7.14 -0.91
CA ILE A 65 -6.12 7.13 0.08
C ILE A 65 -7.06 8.26 -0.30
N VAL A 66 -8.30 7.93 -0.63
CA VAL A 66 -9.27 8.89 -1.15
C VAL A 66 -10.67 8.68 -0.58
N ASP A 67 -11.35 9.79 -0.33
CA ASP A 67 -12.78 9.94 -0.06
C ASP A 67 -13.18 11.25 -0.74
N ASP A 68 -13.88 11.30 -1.87
CA ASP A 68 -14.50 10.20 -2.64
C ASP A 68 -13.60 9.64 -3.77
N GLY A 69 -13.80 10.10 -5.01
CA GLY A 69 -13.38 9.40 -6.23
C GLY A 69 -12.03 9.84 -6.76
N VAL A 70 -11.34 8.96 -7.47
CA VAL A 70 -9.97 9.17 -7.95
C VAL A 70 -9.70 8.63 -9.35
N ARG A 71 -8.83 9.34 -10.08
CA ARG A 71 -8.17 8.84 -11.28
C ARG A 71 -6.68 9.12 -11.22
N LEU A 72 -5.87 8.12 -11.50
CA LEU A 72 -4.41 8.28 -11.62
C LEU A 72 -3.99 8.07 -13.07
N TYR A 73 -3.16 8.98 -13.57
CA TYR A 73 -2.53 8.90 -14.88
C TYR A 73 -1.01 8.89 -14.74
N VAL A 74 -0.36 8.02 -15.49
CA VAL A 74 1.10 7.97 -15.62
C VAL A 74 1.45 8.04 -17.11
N ASP A 75 2.27 9.02 -17.49
CA ASP A 75 2.61 9.35 -18.88
C ASP A 75 1.38 9.55 -19.78
N GLY A 76 0.33 10.13 -19.20
CA GLY A 76 -0.95 10.37 -19.88
C GLY A 76 -1.86 9.14 -19.97
N VAL A 77 -1.39 7.94 -19.63
CA VAL A 77 -2.19 6.71 -19.59
C VAL A 77 -2.99 6.66 -18.29
N LEU A 78 -4.30 6.40 -18.37
CA LEU A 78 -5.16 6.19 -17.20
C LEU A 78 -4.87 4.81 -16.60
N VAL A 79 -4.26 4.79 -15.43
CA VAL A 79 -3.82 3.56 -14.75
C VAL A 79 -4.78 3.14 -13.62
N LEU A 80 -5.51 4.09 -13.03
CA LEU A 80 -6.56 3.82 -12.05
C LEU A 80 -7.79 4.68 -12.37
N ASP A 81 -8.97 4.07 -12.47
CA ASP A 81 -10.25 4.76 -12.63
C ASP A 81 -11.27 4.31 -11.57
N ARG A 82 -11.47 5.17 -10.58
CA ARG A 82 -12.42 4.98 -9.47
C ARG A 82 -13.17 6.29 -9.22
N TRP A 83 -13.83 6.78 -10.26
CA TRP A 83 -14.64 8.00 -10.21
C TRP A 83 -16.03 7.74 -9.62
N VAL A 84 -16.10 7.24 -8.39
CA VAL A 84 -17.33 6.83 -7.69
C VAL A 84 -17.38 7.44 -6.29
N VAL A 85 -18.59 7.52 -5.71
CA VAL A 85 -18.80 7.97 -4.33
C VAL A 85 -18.47 6.82 -3.39
N GLN A 86 -17.66 7.07 -2.37
CA GLN A 86 -17.10 6.04 -1.51
C GLN A 86 -16.47 6.66 -0.26
N ALA A 87 -16.63 6.00 0.89
CA ALA A 87 -15.88 6.30 2.10
C ALA A 87 -14.35 6.16 1.89
N PRO A 88 -13.49 6.56 2.86
CA PRO A 88 -12.04 6.53 2.70
C PRO A 88 -11.56 5.14 2.31
N THR A 89 -11.02 5.03 1.10
CA THR A 89 -10.60 3.76 0.51
C THR A 89 -9.16 3.85 0.04
N ILE A 90 -8.44 2.75 0.20
CA ILE A 90 -7.06 2.61 -0.24
C ILE A 90 -7.03 1.94 -1.60
N TYR A 91 -6.27 2.52 -2.52
CA TYR A 91 -5.92 1.89 -3.80
C TYR A 91 -4.41 1.73 -3.91
N SER A 92 -3.98 0.67 -4.58
CA SER A 92 -2.59 0.49 -4.96
C SER A 92 -2.47 0.03 -6.41
N ILE A 93 -1.42 0.50 -7.09
CA ILE A 93 -1.10 0.07 -8.45
C ILE A 93 0.41 0.04 -8.65
N SER A 94 0.92 -1.10 -9.10
CA SER A 94 2.33 -1.25 -9.48
C SER A 94 2.46 -1.07 -10.99
N LEU A 95 3.40 -0.22 -11.40
CA LEU A 95 3.74 0.06 -12.79
C LEU A 95 5.25 -0.08 -12.98
N TYR A 96 5.67 -0.68 -14.09
CA TYR A 96 7.07 -0.61 -14.49
C TYR A 96 7.33 0.76 -15.11
N LEU A 97 8.24 1.51 -14.53
CA LEU A 97 8.68 2.81 -15.05
C LEU A 97 10.14 2.70 -15.44
N THR A 98 10.49 3.29 -16.56
CA THR A 98 11.91 3.44 -16.93
C THR A 98 12.58 4.46 -16.01
N SER A 99 13.90 4.42 -15.93
CA SER A 99 14.64 5.52 -15.30
C SER A 99 14.43 6.80 -16.11
N GLY A 100 14.15 7.91 -15.45
CA GLY A 100 13.92 9.19 -16.10
C GLY A 100 12.69 9.91 -15.59
N SER A 101 12.26 10.91 -16.34
CA SER A 101 11.14 11.77 -15.98
C SER A 101 9.83 11.19 -16.49
N HIS A 102 8.88 10.94 -15.60
CA HIS A 102 7.54 10.43 -15.92
C HIS A 102 6.46 11.42 -15.47
N SER A 103 5.41 11.61 -16.28
CA SER A 103 4.32 12.53 -15.94
C SER A 103 3.31 11.84 -15.03
N ILE A 104 3.15 12.34 -13.80
CA ILE A 104 2.18 11.83 -12.84
C ILE A 104 1.07 12.86 -12.70
N ARG A 105 -0.17 12.44 -12.96
CA ARG A 105 -1.36 13.27 -12.77
C ARG A 105 -2.43 12.52 -11.98
N MET A 106 -2.88 13.11 -10.88
CA MET A 106 -4.00 12.62 -10.09
C MET A 106 -5.18 13.59 -10.22
N ARG A 107 -6.36 13.06 -10.52
CA ARG A 107 -7.63 13.76 -10.34
C ARG A 107 -8.39 13.13 -9.19
N TYR A 108 -9.10 13.96 -8.47
CA TYR A 108 -9.89 13.59 -7.29
C TYR A 108 -11.17 14.40 -7.25
N TYR A 109 -12.27 13.86 -6.74
CA TYR A 109 -13.42 14.67 -6.38
C TYR A 109 -13.95 14.31 -5.00
N GLU A 110 -14.56 15.31 -4.38
CA GLU A 110 -15.38 15.21 -3.19
C GLU A 110 -16.84 15.43 -3.56
N ASN A 111 -17.72 14.51 -3.20
CA ASN A 111 -19.16 14.69 -3.34
C ASN A 111 -19.71 15.37 -2.10
N THR A 112 -19.65 14.71 -0.94
CA THR A 112 -20.15 15.22 0.33
C THR A 112 -19.50 14.52 1.52
N GLY A 113 -19.25 15.24 2.59
CA GLY A 113 -18.89 14.65 3.88
C GLY A 113 -17.41 14.78 4.21
N LEU A 114 -16.71 13.66 4.36
CA LEU A 114 -15.29 13.66 4.72
C LEU A 114 -14.44 13.67 3.45
N ALA A 115 -13.50 14.58 3.35
CA ALA A 115 -12.66 14.72 2.18
C ALA A 115 -11.19 14.38 2.49
N VAL A 116 -10.66 13.34 1.84
CA VAL A 116 -9.26 12.90 1.98
C VAL A 116 -8.66 12.66 0.60
N ALA A 117 -7.43 13.12 0.38
CA ALA A 117 -6.67 12.85 -0.83
C ALA A 117 -5.18 12.71 -0.53
N ARG A 118 -4.66 11.48 -0.63
CA ARG A 118 -3.24 11.16 -0.45
C ARG A 118 -2.70 10.39 -1.64
N LEU A 119 -1.50 10.72 -2.09
CA LEU A 119 -0.72 9.96 -3.09
C LEU A 119 0.71 9.79 -2.60
N SER A 120 1.19 8.57 -2.61
CA SER A 120 2.60 8.24 -2.44
C SER A 120 3.00 7.13 -3.41
N TRP A 121 4.30 6.89 -3.57
CA TRP A 121 4.80 5.73 -4.29
C TRP A 121 6.10 5.27 -3.70
N LEU A 122 6.39 3.99 -3.86
CA LEU A 122 7.63 3.36 -3.41
C LEU A 122 8.24 2.57 -4.57
N ARG A 123 9.57 2.58 -4.63
CA ARG A 123 10.32 1.72 -5.55
C ARG A 123 10.15 0.26 -5.13
N GLY A 124 10.02 -0.60 -6.11
CA GLY A 124 9.65 -1.98 -5.93
C GLY A 124 8.14 -2.17 -5.92
N THR A 125 7.75 -3.42 -5.86
CA THR A 125 6.35 -3.83 -5.87
C THR A 125 5.69 -3.74 -4.50
N GLY A 126 6.49 -3.56 -3.43
CA GLY A 126 6.05 -3.37 -2.04
C GLY A 126 5.05 -4.40 -1.52
N MET A 127 4.63 -4.26 -0.25
CA MET A 127 3.43 -4.93 0.23
C MET A 127 2.62 -3.96 1.11
N ILE A 128 1.30 -4.03 1.03
CA ILE A 128 0.42 -3.38 1.99
C ILE A 128 0.25 -4.33 3.17
N GLY A 129 0.65 -3.88 4.36
CA GLY A 129 0.39 -4.53 5.63
C GLY A 129 -0.96 -4.11 6.19
N GLU A 130 -1.83 -5.09 6.39
CA GLU A 130 -2.98 -5.00 7.28
C GLU A 130 -2.56 -5.56 8.64
N TYR A 131 -2.76 -4.77 9.69
CA TYR A 131 -2.36 -5.12 11.03
C TYR A 131 -3.58 -5.29 11.94
N TYR A 132 -3.55 -6.31 12.77
CA TYR A 132 -4.66 -6.77 13.59
C TYR A 132 -4.23 -6.86 15.05
N ASP A 133 -5.10 -6.41 15.94
CA ASP A 133 -4.93 -6.53 17.40
C ASP A 133 -5.47 -7.88 17.92
N SER A 134 -5.03 -8.94 17.23
CA SER A 134 -5.34 -10.33 17.57
C SER A 134 -4.46 -11.24 16.75
N VAL A 135 -4.20 -12.45 17.24
CA VAL A 135 -3.66 -13.54 16.43
C VAL A 135 -4.72 -13.99 15.43
N ILE A 136 -4.49 -13.75 14.14
CA ILE A 136 -5.41 -14.17 13.08
C ILE A 136 -5.33 -15.68 12.83
N ASN A 137 -6.38 -16.26 12.25
CA ASN A 137 -6.38 -17.68 11.92
C ASN A 137 -5.37 -18.02 10.80
N ARG A 138 -4.81 -19.24 10.88
CA ARG A 138 -3.95 -19.85 9.84
C ARG A 138 -4.61 -19.82 8.46
N THR A 139 -5.90 -20.12 8.41
CA THR A 139 -6.70 -20.27 7.18
C THR A 139 -7.76 -19.18 7.08
N GLY A 140 -7.93 -18.63 5.88
CA GLY A 140 -9.08 -17.76 5.55
C GLY A 140 -8.89 -16.28 5.84
N ASP A 141 -10.00 -15.55 5.90
CA ASP A 141 -10.06 -14.13 6.26
C ASP A 141 -9.76 -13.98 7.77
N PRO A 142 -8.88 -13.06 8.19
CA PRO A 142 -8.54 -12.83 9.58
C PRO A 142 -9.73 -12.65 10.54
N GLY A 143 -10.91 -12.24 10.05
CA GLY A 143 -12.14 -12.12 10.87
C GLY A 143 -12.10 -11.01 11.92
N ALA A 144 -10.91 -10.49 12.20
CA ALA A 144 -10.63 -9.32 13.03
C ALA A 144 -10.63 -8.03 12.18
N PRO A 145 -11.04 -6.89 12.77
CA PRO A 145 -10.95 -5.61 12.09
C PRO A 145 -9.49 -5.21 11.86
N VAL A 146 -9.21 -4.60 10.71
CA VAL A 146 -7.90 -4.00 10.45
C VAL A 146 -7.74 -2.75 11.31
N ILE A 147 -6.73 -2.74 12.18
CA ILE A 147 -6.43 -1.62 13.09
C ILE A 147 -5.50 -0.60 12.42
N MET A 148 -4.59 -1.06 11.58
CA MET A 148 -3.65 -0.21 10.84
C MET A 148 -3.42 -0.78 9.44
N LEU A 149 -3.46 0.11 8.45
CA LEU A 149 -3.07 -0.16 7.07
C LEU A 149 -1.82 0.63 6.75
N ARG A 150 -0.75 -0.03 6.30
CA ARG A 150 0.53 0.63 6.02
C ARG A 150 1.24 0.06 4.80
N PRO A 151 1.81 0.89 3.91
CA PRO A 151 2.77 0.42 2.92
C PRO A 151 4.09 0.03 3.58
N ASP A 152 4.54 -1.22 3.40
CA ASP A 152 5.78 -1.76 3.96
C ASP A 152 6.75 -2.13 2.84
N VAL A 153 7.80 -1.31 2.70
CA VAL A 153 8.82 -1.47 1.65
C VAL A 153 10.21 -1.21 2.24
N PRO A 154 10.99 -2.25 2.62
CA PRO A 154 10.68 -3.69 2.71
C PRO A 154 9.97 -4.09 4.02
N ILE A 155 9.51 -5.35 4.12
CA ILE A 155 9.08 -5.95 5.40
C ILE A 155 10.33 -6.33 6.18
N ARG A 156 10.77 -5.44 7.08
CA ARG A 156 11.91 -5.65 7.97
C ARG A 156 11.65 -5.02 9.33
N PHE A 157 10.97 -5.75 10.19
CA PHE A 157 10.56 -5.29 11.50
C PHE A 157 11.21 -6.13 12.60
N ASP A 158 11.71 -5.42 13.60
CA ASP A 158 12.12 -5.96 14.87
C ASP A 158 11.48 -5.06 15.92
N TRP A 159 10.32 -5.48 16.40
CA TRP A 159 9.56 -4.75 17.41
C TRP A 159 10.06 -5.08 18.83
N HIS A 160 11.00 -6.01 18.99
CA HIS A 160 11.42 -6.52 20.29
C HIS A 160 10.19 -6.95 21.10
N VAL A 161 9.93 -6.36 22.26
CA VAL A 161 8.77 -6.65 23.13
C VAL A 161 7.60 -5.67 22.91
N TYR A 162 7.61 -4.92 21.80
CA TYR A 162 6.58 -3.94 21.45
C TYR A 162 5.71 -4.45 20.29
N SER A 163 4.80 -3.59 19.84
CA SER A 163 3.88 -3.85 18.74
C SER A 163 4.04 -2.84 17.59
N PRO A 164 3.38 -3.07 16.44
CA PRO A 164 3.38 -2.15 15.31
C PRO A 164 2.69 -0.81 15.58
N LEU A 165 1.86 -0.72 16.62
CA LEU A 165 1.12 0.49 17.01
C LEU A 165 0.88 0.53 18.54
N ASP A 166 1.91 0.85 19.32
CA ASP A 166 1.85 0.97 20.80
C ASP A 166 1.45 2.38 21.27
N THR A 167 0.26 2.88 20.87
CA THR A 167 -0.23 4.17 21.39
C THR A 167 -0.88 3.96 22.77
N ARG A 168 -0.26 4.51 23.82
CA ARG A 168 -0.79 4.43 25.20
C ARG A 168 -1.86 5.48 25.54
N GLN A 169 -2.32 6.22 24.54
CA GLN A 169 -3.34 7.25 24.70
C GLN A 169 -4.74 6.63 24.70
N GLN A 170 -5.57 6.97 25.68
CA GLN A 170 -6.96 6.51 25.72
C GLN A 170 -7.75 6.97 24.48
N GLY A 171 -8.52 6.05 23.90
CA GLY A 171 -9.39 6.32 22.75
C GLY A 171 -8.69 6.33 21.40
N VAL A 172 -7.40 6.02 21.34
CA VAL A 172 -6.65 5.86 20.08
C VAL A 172 -6.50 4.37 19.77
N PRO A 173 -6.68 3.93 18.50
CA PRO A 173 -6.46 2.53 18.11
C PRO A 173 -5.05 2.07 18.50
N ARG A 174 -4.97 0.91 19.15
CA ARG A 174 -3.73 0.29 19.63
C ARG A 174 -3.66 -1.14 19.12
N ILE A 175 -2.43 -1.62 18.93
CA ILE A 175 -2.14 -3.06 18.80
C ILE A 175 -1.37 -3.45 20.05
N TYR A 176 -1.83 -4.46 20.78
CA TYR A 176 -1.14 -4.96 21.97
C TYR A 176 0.06 -5.82 21.57
N GLU A 177 1.11 -5.71 22.37
CA GLU A 177 2.23 -6.64 22.39
C GLU A 177 1.75 -8.09 22.57
N ASP A 178 2.57 -9.04 22.15
CA ASP A 178 2.43 -10.49 22.41
C ASP A 178 1.17 -11.18 21.86
N THR A 179 0.27 -10.48 21.17
CA THR A 179 -1.00 -11.07 20.68
C THR A 179 -1.51 -10.44 19.38
N PHE A 180 -0.60 -10.08 18.48
CA PHE A 180 -0.96 -9.38 17.24
C PHE A 180 -0.62 -10.18 16.00
N SER A 181 -1.10 -9.69 14.85
CA SER A 181 -0.74 -10.28 13.57
C SER A 181 -0.76 -9.27 12.44
N ALA A 182 -0.18 -9.67 11.33
CA ALA A 182 -0.17 -8.88 10.10
C ALA A 182 -0.36 -9.76 8.87
N ARG A 183 -1.12 -9.23 7.91
CA ARG A 183 -1.23 -9.79 6.55
C ARG A 183 -0.66 -8.77 5.58
N TRP A 184 0.42 -9.14 4.91
CA TRP A 184 0.97 -8.37 3.81
C TRP A 184 0.52 -8.94 2.49
N GLN A 185 0.06 -8.06 1.60
CA GLN A 185 -0.25 -8.41 0.22
C GLN A 185 0.46 -7.48 -0.74
N GLY A 186 1.06 -8.06 -1.77
CA GLY A 186 1.79 -7.29 -2.77
C GLY A 186 2.04 -8.12 -4.02
N ARG A 187 2.90 -7.62 -4.89
CA ARG A 187 3.35 -8.35 -6.07
C ARG A 187 4.86 -8.46 -6.06
N ILE A 188 5.44 -9.28 -6.92
CA ILE A 188 6.84 -9.24 -7.32
C ILE A 188 6.90 -9.40 -8.82
N TYR A 189 7.94 -8.84 -9.43
CA TYR A 189 8.20 -9.04 -10.84
C TYR A 189 9.49 -9.82 -11.06
N ILE A 190 9.39 -10.79 -11.95
CA ILE A 190 10.51 -11.56 -12.45
C ILE A 190 10.75 -11.12 -13.89
N ASP A 191 11.99 -10.74 -14.20
CA ASP A 191 12.38 -10.15 -15.50
C ASP A 191 12.88 -11.20 -16.51
N GLN A 192 13.38 -12.33 -16.03
CA GLN A 192 13.86 -13.46 -16.82
C GLN A 192 13.65 -14.76 -16.03
N CYS A 193 13.57 -15.90 -16.73
CA CYS A 193 13.49 -17.18 -16.07
C CYS A 193 14.72 -17.42 -15.19
N ARG A 194 14.51 -17.55 -13.88
CA ARG A 194 15.58 -17.78 -12.91
C ARG A 194 15.06 -18.40 -11.63
N TRP A 195 15.98 -18.96 -10.85
CA TRP A 195 15.73 -19.32 -9.46
C TRP A 195 15.64 -18.06 -8.61
N ILE A 196 14.61 -17.98 -7.77
CA ILE A 196 14.41 -16.94 -6.77
C ILE A 196 14.43 -17.60 -5.41
N ASN A 197 15.28 -17.11 -4.52
CA ASN A 197 15.36 -17.57 -3.14
C ASN A 197 14.54 -16.64 -2.24
N PHE A 198 13.35 -17.07 -1.85
CA PHE A 198 12.54 -16.38 -0.86
C PHE A 198 13.09 -16.68 0.53
N ARG A 199 13.27 -15.66 1.35
CA ARG A 199 13.85 -15.77 2.69
C ARG A 199 12.97 -15.06 3.70
N VAL A 200 12.80 -15.69 4.85
CA VAL A 200 12.03 -15.15 5.97
C VAL A 200 12.82 -15.34 7.25
N ARG A 201 12.84 -14.33 8.12
CA ARG A 201 13.12 -14.50 9.56
C ARG A 201 11.85 -14.17 10.32
N SER A 202 11.37 -15.06 11.19
CA SER A 202 10.13 -14.86 11.93
C SER A 202 10.27 -15.31 13.39
N ASP A 203 9.64 -14.56 14.28
CA ASP A 203 9.35 -14.81 15.70
C ASP A 203 7.99 -14.14 15.94
N ASP A 204 6.85 -14.82 16.06
CA ASP A 204 6.60 -16.27 15.94
C ASP A 204 6.30 -16.74 14.50
N GLY A 205 5.03 -16.98 14.17
CA GLY A 205 4.60 -17.84 13.07
C GLY A 205 4.45 -17.09 11.75
N ILE A 206 4.72 -17.79 10.64
CA ILE A 206 4.71 -17.20 9.29
C ILE A 206 4.13 -18.16 8.26
N ILE A 207 3.35 -17.62 7.33
CA ILE A 207 3.05 -18.25 6.04
C ILE A 207 3.42 -17.28 4.92
N LEU A 208 4.19 -17.74 3.94
CA LEU A 208 4.48 -17.01 2.70
C LEU A 208 3.92 -17.79 1.52
N LYS A 209 3.10 -17.11 0.71
CA LYS A 209 2.47 -17.65 -0.49
C LYS A 209 2.83 -16.83 -1.72
N ILE A 210 2.90 -17.51 -2.85
CA ILE A 210 2.95 -16.91 -4.17
C ILE A 210 1.73 -17.37 -4.97
N PHE A 211 1.20 -16.50 -5.82
CA PHE A 211 0.11 -16.83 -6.71
C PHE A 211 0.62 -16.68 -8.14
N HIS A 212 0.41 -17.74 -8.93
CA HIS A 212 0.88 -17.82 -10.31
C HIS A 212 -0.08 -17.19 -11.32
N ASP A 213 -1.25 -16.72 -10.89
CA ASP A 213 -2.19 -16.03 -11.76
C ASP A 213 -1.63 -14.68 -12.26
N PRO A 214 -1.85 -14.32 -13.54
CA PRO A 214 -2.67 -15.00 -14.55
C PRO A 214 -1.94 -16.08 -15.37
N TYR A 215 -0.71 -16.44 -15.02
CA TYR A 215 0.17 -17.32 -15.82
C TYR A 215 -0.10 -18.82 -15.62
N GLY A 216 -1.09 -19.18 -14.80
CA GLY A 216 -1.49 -20.56 -14.48
C GLY A 216 -0.67 -21.15 -13.31
N GLY A 217 -1.30 -21.99 -12.48
CA GLY A 217 -0.64 -22.64 -11.33
C GLY A 217 -1.22 -22.29 -9.95
N GLY A 218 -2.22 -21.40 -9.88
CA GLY A 218 -2.98 -21.12 -8.65
C GLY A 218 -2.14 -20.60 -7.48
N GLU A 219 -2.66 -20.80 -6.27
CA GLU A 219 -1.96 -20.52 -5.00
C GLU A 219 -0.89 -21.58 -4.73
N GLU A 220 0.32 -21.13 -4.40
CA GLU A 220 1.42 -21.96 -3.91
C GLU A 220 1.91 -21.44 -2.56
N VAL A 221 2.01 -22.34 -1.57
CA VAL A 221 2.62 -22.06 -0.27
C VAL A 221 4.12 -22.30 -0.37
N LEU A 222 4.92 -21.24 -0.20
CA LEU A 222 6.38 -21.30 -0.24
C LEU A 222 6.96 -21.66 1.13
N ILE A 223 6.48 -21.02 2.19
CA ILE A 223 6.92 -21.26 3.56
C ILE A 223 5.68 -21.36 4.44
N ASP A 224 5.59 -22.42 5.24
CA ASP A 224 4.53 -22.61 6.23
C ASP A 224 5.17 -23.04 7.56
N GLN A 225 5.26 -22.06 8.46
CA GLN A 225 5.76 -22.22 9.82
C GLN A 225 4.79 -21.52 10.76
N TRP A 226 3.51 -21.88 10.64
CA TRP A 226 2.43 -21.34 11.47
C TRP A 226 2.38 -22.01 12.85
N ARG A 227 3.40 -21.73 13.66
CA ARG A 227 3.57 -22.23 15.02
C ARG A 227 4.43 -21.27 15.82
N ASP A 228 4.28 -21.32 17.14
CA ASP A 228 5.11 -20.57 18.08
C ASP A 228 6.54 -21.10 17.99
N GLN A 229 7.51 -20.20 17.89
CA GLN A 229 8.90 -20.53 17.64
C GLN A 229 9.78 -19.32 17.93
N PRO A 230 11.01 -19.52 18.44
CA PRO A 230 11.98 -18.43 18.57
C PRO A 230 12.38 -17.87 17.19
N PRO A 231 13.13 -16.76 17.12
CA PRO A 231 13.55 -16.17 15.85
C PRO A 231 14.26 -17.17 14.94
N THR A 232 13.58 -17.58 13.88
CA THR A 232 14.05 -18.64 12.99
C THR A 232 14.11 -18.16 11.55
N ASN A 233 15.15 -18.57 10.82
CA ASN A 233 15.32 -18.27 9.41
C ASN A 233 14.80 -19.42 8.54
N TYR A 234 14.07 -19.08 7.50
CA TYR A 234 13.53 -19.97 6.50
C TYR A 234 13.91 -19.50 5.11
N ASN A 235 14.05 -20.44 4.18
CA ASN A 235 14.21 -20.11 2.78
C ASN A 235 13.52 -21.11 1.86
N TYR A 236 13.11 -20.65 0.69
CA TYR A 236 12.49 -21.48 -0.34
C TYR A 236 12.94 -21.03 -1.72
N TRP A 237 13.45 -21.97 -2.51
CA TRP A 237 13.85 -21.73 -3.89
C TRP A 237 12.72 -22.04 -4.86
N ARG A 238 12.38 -21.08 -5.73
CA ARG A 238 11.38 -21.28 -6.77
C ARG A 238 11.90 -20.80 -8.12
N TRP A 239 11.76 -21.64 -9.14
CA TRP A 239 11.99 -21.22 -10.52
C TRP A 239 10.79 -20.42 -11.00
N LEU A 240 11.01 -19.18 -11.41
CA LEU A 240 9.98 -18.29 -11.92
C LEU A 240 10.42 -17.72 -13.25
N CYS A 241 9.47 -17.56 -14.17
CA CYS A 241 9.68 -16.96 -15.49
C CYS A 241 9.13 -15.52 -15.54
N PRO A 242 9.40 -14.76 -16.62
CA PRO A 242 8.96 -13.39 -16.72
C PRO A 242 7.48 -13.21 -16.40
N GLY A 243 7.18 -12.32 -15.46
CA GLY A 243 5.80 -12.13 -15.02
C GLY A 243 5.70 -11.44 -13.67
N THR A 244 4.49 -10.97 -13.38
CA THR A 244 4.16 -10.35 -12.11
C THR A 244 3.35 -11.31 -11.24
N TYR A 245 3.93 -11.77 -10.14
CA TYR A 245 3.32 -12.75 -9.25
C TYR A 245 2.79 -12.04 -8.01
N ARG A 246 1.59 -12.40 -7.55
CA ARG A 246 1.10 -11.89 -6.25
C ARG A 246 1.82 -12.63 -5.12
N LEU A 247 2.20 -11.91 -4.08
CA LEU A 247 2.66 -12.47 -2.81
C LEU A 247 1.65 -12.16 -1.71
N GLU A 248 1.49 -13.12 -0.81
CA GLU A 248 0.80 -12.92 0.46
C GLU A 248 1.69 -13.47 1.57
N ALA A 249 1.96 -12.65 2.59
CA ALA A 249 2.59 -13.09 3.81
C ALA A 249 1.63 -12.90 4.97
N ARG A 250 1.56 -13.88 5.87
CA ARG A 250 0.84 -13.78 7.14
C ARG A 250 1.82 -14.04 8.25
N TYR A 251 1.77 -13.21 9.26
CA TYR A 251 2.60 -13.30 10.45
C TYR A 251 1.73 -13.18 11.68
N TYR A 252 2.06 -13.88 12.74
CA TYR A 252 1.52 -13.61 14.06
C TYR A 252 2.61 -13.62 15.11
N GLU A 253 2.36 -12.87 16.17
CA GLU A 253 3.11 -12.87 17.42
C GLU A 253 2.24 -13.44 18.53
N ASN A 254 2.78 -14.41 19.30
CA ASN A 254 2.11 -15.05 20.42
C ASN A 254 3.04 -15.17 21.64
N GLY A 255 3.67 -14.06 21.99
CA GLY A 255 4.42 -13.89 23.22
C GLY A 255 5.92 -13.82 23.03
N GLY A 256 6.55 -12.84 23.67
CA GLY A 256 8.00 -12.73 23.70
C GLY A 256 8.50 -11.65 22.75
N GLY A 257 9.25 -12.06 21.72
CA GLY A 257 9.93 -11.15 20.82
C GLY A 257 9.24 -11.12 19.46
N ALA A 258 8.89 -9.94 18.98
CA ALA A 258 8.25 -9.80 17.69
C ALA A 258 9.24 -9.40 16.59
N VAL A 259 9.53 -10.34 15.68
CA VAL A 259 10.45 -10.14 14.55
C VAL A 259 9.85 -10.70 13.27
N ILE A 260 9.89 -9.90 12.20
CA ILE A 260 9.58 -10.37 10.85
C ILE A 260 10.41 -9.66 9.79
N ASN A 261 11.19 -10.44 9.05
CA ASN A 261 11.91 -9.98 7.87
C ASN A 261 11.51 -10.86 6.69
N ILE A 262 11.10 -10.26 5.57
CA ILE A 262 10.82 -10.98 4.32
C ILE A 262 11.61 -10.33 3.20
N TRP A 263 12.37 -11.14 2.46
CA TRP A 263 13.14 -10.68 1.30
C TRP A 263 13.34 -11.81 0.30
N TRP A 264 13.83 -11.46 -0.89
CA TRP A 264 14.17 -12.42 -1.92
C TRP A 264 15.41 -11.98 -2.68
N GLU A 265 16.15 -12.96 -3.20
CA GLU A 265 17.37 -12.75 -3.98
C GLU A 265 17.35 -13.61 -5.25
N ARG A 266 18.11 -13.17 -6.25
CA ARG A 266 18.20 -13.74 -7.60
C ARG A 266 19.43 -14.62 -7.75
#